data_AF-A0A1V5NFB2-F1
#
_entry.id   AF-A0A1V5NFB2-F1
#
_cell.length_a   1.000
_cell.length_b   1.000
_cell.length_c   1.000
_cell.angle_alpha   90.00
_cell.angle_beta   90.00
_cell.angle_gamma   90.00
#
_symmetry.space_group_name_H-M   'P 1'
#
loop_
_entity.id
_entity.type
_entity.pdbx_description
1 polymer ?
#
loop_
_entity_poly.entity_id
_entity_poly.type
_entity_poly.pdbx_seq_one_letter_code
_entity_poly.pdbx_strand_id
1 'polypeptide(L)'
;MESYLKSANESNLLRSNTIVVYPEYIGTWLVSCNLPAIAYQLNNISVVMAMLAARNFPSFIRTYRRTKNLPKTLFLIRAKEMRKIYHDTFSLLAQRYGVTIVAGSIVLPKPSVRGGVLQISMGDLHNVSVTYGPDGEAHEILAVKSHLIEEEQPFTTPGISDCPPIYQTPAGKLAVLICADSWHAACYQQLRPLGALMLAVPSFLSRGGVWNKPWHSSPEITEKEAWLKHAMAGQLKDTGIRFGINVFLRGRVWGIDSDGQTIAVRDNDLIVVDNEIDNITNLWL
;
A
#
# COMPACT_ATOMS: atom_id res chain seq x y z
N MET A 1 15.04 1.03 -3.09
CA MET A 1 14.12 -0.08 -2.75
C MET A 1 14.84 -1.42 -2.80
N GLU A 2 15.46 -1.80 -3.92
CA GLU A 2 16.22 -3.06 -4.02
C GLU A 2 17.33 -3.20 -2.96
N SER A 3 18.00 -2.11 -2.60
CA SER A 3 19.06 -2.08 -1.58
C SER A 3 18.66 -2.76 -0.27
N TYR A 4 17.41 -2.61 0.16
CA TYR A 4 16.88 -3.24 1.38
C TYR A 4 16.77 -4.76 1.22
N LEU A 5 16.23 -5.25 0.10
CA LEU A 5 16.13 -6.68 -0.17
C LEU A 5 17.50 -7.31 -0.38
N LYS A 6 18.41 -6.61 -1.06
CA LYS A 6 19.80 -7.03 -1.23
C LYS A 6 20.48 -7.22 0.13
N SER A 7 20.40 -6.22 1.01
CA SER A 7 20.98 -6.28 2.35
C SER A 7 20.37 -7.41 3.19
N ALA A 8 19.05 -7.59 3.15
CA ALA A 8 18.36 -8.68 3.83
C ALA A 8 18.78 -10.06 3.30
N ASN A 9 18.94 -10.20 1.98
CA ASN A 9 19.41 -11.43 1.34
C ASN A 9 20.86 -11.76 1.72
N GLU A 10 21.76 -10.77 1.65
CA GLU A 10 23.16 -10.90 2.06
C GLU A 10 23.30 -11.26 3.54
N SER A 11 22.32 -10.88 4.36
CA SER A 11 22.23 -11.21 5.78
C SER A 11 21.46 -12.52 6.07
N ASN A 12 21.10 -13.30 5.05
CA ASN A 12 20.33 -14.55 5.16
C ASN A 12 18.96 -14.40 5.86
N LEU A 13 18.34 -13.22 5.75
CA LEU A 13 17.03 -12.92 6.30
C LEU A 13 15.88 -13.29 5.34
N LEU A 14 16.18 -13.52 4.06
CA LEU A 14 15.21 -13.95 3.06
C LEU A 14 15.28 -15.47 2.85
N ARG A 15 14.11 -16.10 2.81
CA ARG A 15 13.90 -17.52 2.53
C ARG A 15 12.76 -17.67 1.53
N SER A 16 12.59 -18.87 0.97
CA SER A 16 11.50 -19.16 0.01
C SER A 16 10.09 -18.96 0.57
N ASN A 17 9.94 -18.95 1.90
CA ASN A 17 8.69 -18.65 2.59
C ASN A 17 8.61 -17.22 3.15
N THR A 18 9.56 -16.35 2.82
CA THR A 18 9.48 -14.95 3.24
C THR A 18 8.38 -14.21 2.47
N ILE A 19 7.59 -13.42 3.19
CA ILE A 19 6.66 -12.44 2.62
C ILE A 19 7.22 -11.04 2.92
N VAL A 20 7.45 -10.26 1.87
CA VAL A 20 7.90 -8.86 1.98
C VAL A 20 6.69 -7.95 1.81
N VAL A 21 6.48 -7.02 2.73
CA VAL A 21 5.35 -6.08 2.70
C VAL A 21 5.86 -4.66 2.53
N TYR A 22 5.41 -4.00 1.46
CA TYR A 22 5.64 -2.58 1.22
C TYR A 22 4.44 -1.76 1.69
N PRO A 23 4.64 -0.47 2.00
CA PRO A 23 3.58 0.37 2.54
C PRO A 23 2.62 0.91 1.47
N GLU A 24 1.49 1.45 1.91
CA GLU A 24 0.51 2.08 1.03
C GLU A 24 1.14 3.23 0.22
N TYR A 25 0.61 3.46 -0.98
CA TYR A 25 0.99 4.52 -1.91
C TYR A 25 2.41 4.49 -2.45
N ILE A 26 3.22 3.49 -2.11
CA ILE A 26 4.58 3.36 -2.67
C ILE A 26 4.61 3.44 -4.20
N GLY A 27 3.58 2.91 -4.88
CA GLY A 27 3.42 3.01 -6.33
C GLY A 27 2.68 4.27 -6.81
N THR A 28 1.87 4.90 -5.96
CA THR A 28 1.07 6.09 -6.32
C THR A 28 1.95 7.28 -6.69
N TRP A 29 3.10 7.44 -6.02
CA TRP A 29 4.05 8.52 -6.29
C TRP A 29 4.71 8.45 -7.68
N LEU A 30 4.63 7.30 -8.36
CA LEU A 30 5.09 7.13 -9.75
C LEU A 30 4.34 8.04 -10.73
N VAL A 31 3.22 8.65 -10.35
CA VAL A 31 2.57 9.71 -11.14
C VAL A 31 3.55 10.80 -11.56
N SER A 32 4.56 11.05 -10.72
CA SER A 32 5.60 12.05 -10.91
C SER A 32 6.85 11.54 -11.63
N CYS A 33 6.93 10.27 -12.02
CA CYS A 33 8.16 9.74 -12.62
C CYS A 33 8.55 10.54 -13.89
N ASN A 34 9.86 10.61 -14.15
CA ASN A 34 10.48 11.40 -15.21
C ASN A 34 10.31 12.93 -15.11
N LEU A 35 9.80 13.46 -13.99
CA LEU A 35 9.92 14.90 -13.71
C LEU A 35 11.40 15.31 -13.54
N PRO A 36 11.76 16.56 -13.86
CA PRO A 36 13.12 17.04 -13.63
C PRO A 36 13.44 17.00 -12.13
N ALA A 37 14.72 16.82 -11.79
CA ALA A 37 15.19 16.67 -10.40
C ALA A 37 14.67 17.76 -9.44
N ILE A 38 14.57 19.00 -9.92
CA ILE A 38 14.04 20.14 -9.16
C ILE A 38 12.62 19.92 -8.64
N ALA A 39 11.78 19.16 -9.36
CA ALA A 39 10.41 18.88 -8.95
C ALA A 39 10.34 18.09 -7.64
N TYR A 40 11.35 17.27 -7.34
CA TYR A 40 11.42 16.48 -6.10
C TYR A 40 11.96 17.26 -4.91
N GLN A 41 12.50 18.46 -5.13
CA GLN A 41 12.97 19.37 -4.07
C GLN A 41 11.91 20.40 -3.66
N LEU A 42 10.79 20.48 -4.41
CA LEU A 42 9.69 21.37 -4.08
C LEU A 42 8.96 20.90 -2.82
N ASN A 43 8.43 21.85 -2.04
CA ASN A 43 7.63 21.58 -0.85
C ASN A 43 6.13 21.86 -1.07
N ASN A 44 5.67 21.82 -2.33
CA ASN A 44 4.28 22.12 -2.66
C ASN A 44 3.77 21.20 -3.78
N ILE A 45 2.89 20.26 -3.41
CA ILE A 45 2.28 19.31 -4.34
C ILE A 45 1.50 19.99 -5.48
N SER A 46 0.88 21.14 -5.25
CA SER A 46 0.12 21.87 -6.28
C SER A 46 1.03 22.36 -7.41
N VAL A 47 2.27 22.77 -7.10
CA VAL A 47 3.26 23.15 -8.12
C VAL A 47 3.68 21.94 -8.95
N VAL A 48 3.91 20.79 -8.30
CA VAL A 48 4.26 19.54 -8.98
C VAL A 48 3.11 19.06 -9.89
N MET A 49 1.88 19.16 -9.43
CA MET A 49 0.69 18.86 -10.24
C MET A 49 0.57 19.79 -11.46
N ALA A 50 0.85 21.09 -11.30
CA ALA A 50 0.87 22.03 -12.40
C ALA A 50 1.97 21.70 -13.43
N MET A 51 3.17 21.31 -12.98
CA MET A 51 4.25 20.84 -13.85
C MET A 51 3.84 19.57 -14.62
N LEU A 52 3.18 18.62 -13.96
CA LEU A 52 2.66 17.41 -14.61
C LEU A 52 1.61 17.74 -15.66
N ALA A 53 0.67 18.63 -15.35
CA ALA A 53 -0.35 19.07 -16.29
C ALA A 53 0.28 19.76 -17.52
N ALA A 54 1.27 20.64 -17.32
CA ALA A 54 1.97 21.33 -18.39
C ALA A 54 2.76 20.37 -19.29
N ARG A 55 3.49 19.40 -18.72
CA ARG A 55 4.26 18.42 -19.52
C ARG A 55 3.39 17.45 -20.30
N ASN A 56 2.14 17.27 -19.88
CA ASN A 56 1.17 16.39 -20.54
C ASN A 56 0.02 17.18 -21.19
N PHE A 57 0.25 18.45 -21.55
CA PHE A 57 -0.80 19.43 -21.86
C PHE A 57 -1.89 18.93 -22.82
N PRO A 58 -1.60 18.33 -23.99
CA PRO A 58 -2.65 17.87 -24.89
C PRO A 58 -3.54 16.76 -24.29
N SER A 59 -2.91 15.78 -23.62
CA SER A 59 -3.62 14.68 -22.95
C SER A 59 -4.37 15.17 -21.70
N PHE A 60 -3.80 16.14 -21.01
CA PHE A 60 -4.38 16.80 -19.84
C PHE A 60 -5.68 17.50 -20.22
N ILE A 61 -5.68 18.42 -21.20
CA ILE A 61 -6.89 19.15 -21.61
C ILE A 61 -8.00 18.19 -22.05
N ARG A 62 -7.66 17.17 -22.86
CA ARG A 62 -8.64 16.18 -23.33
C ARG A 62 -9.29 15.41 -22.17
N THR A 63 -8.49 14.98 -21.21
CA THR A 63 -8.96 14.16 -20.08
C THR A 63 -9.67 15.02 -19.03
N TYR A 64 -9.12 16.19 -18.73
CA TYR A 64 -9.69 17.15 -17.76
C TYR A 64 -11.10 17.61 -18.15
N ARG A 65 -11.38 17.79 -19.46
CA ARG A 65 -12.73 18.11 -19.94
C ARG A 65 -13.78 17.06 -19.56
N ARG A 66 -13.37 15.81 -19.37
CA ARG A 66 -14.26 14.69 -19.01
C ARG A 66 -14.36 14.51 -17.49
N THR A 67 -13.24 14.66 -16.78
CA THR A 67 -13.16 14.40 -15.34
C THR A 67 -13.50 15.61 -14.48
N LYS A 68 -13.14 16.82 -14.92
CA LYS A 68 -13.18 18.09 -14.17
C LYS A 68 -12.53 17.99 -12.78
N ASN A 69 -11.56 17.09 -12.63
CA ASN A 69 -10.90 16.77 -11.38
C ASN A 69 -9.39 16.61 -11.64
N LEU A 70 -8.58 17.46 -11.01
CA LEU A 70 -7.14 17.54 -11.30
C LEU A 70 -6.40 16.24 -10.92
N PRO A 71 -6.47 15.73 -9.67
CA PRO A 71 -5.82 14.46 -9.32
C PRO A 71 -6.24 13.29 -10.21
N LYS A 72 -7.56 13.09 -10.42
CA LYS A 72 -8.08 12.01 -11.27
C LYS A 72 -7.53 12.10 -12.69
N THR A 73 -7.44 13.31 -13.24
CA THR A 73 -6.86 13.55 -14.57
C THR A 73 -5.40 13.12 -14.63
N LEU A 74 -4.58 13.55 -13.66
CA LEU A 74 -3.16 13.25 -13.64
C LEU A 74 -2.89 11.75 -13.49
N PHE A 75 -3.64 11.05 -12.65
CA PHE A 75 -3.51 9.60 -12.56
C PHE A 75 -3.90 8.90 -13.88
N LEU A 76 -5.00 9.29 -14.52
CA LEU A 76 -5.43 8.69 -15.78
C LEU A 76 -4.40 8.85 -16.91
N ILE A 77 -3.79 10.03 -17.05
CA ILE A 77 -2.78 10.27 -18.10
C ILE A 77 -1.46 9.53 -17.82
N ARG A 78 -1.12 9.31 -16.54
CA ARG A 78 0.14 8.64 -16.12
C ARG A 78 -0.02 7.12 -15.92
N ALA A 79 -1.25 6.62 -15.87
CA ALA A 79 -1.57 5.25 -15.46
C ALA A 79 -0.76 4.15 -16.18
N LYS A 80 -0.56 4.27 -17.50
CA LYS A 80 0.21 3.27 -18.28
C LYS A 80 1.65 3.15 -17.81
N GLU A 81 2.29 4.28 -17.53
CA GLU A 81 3.68 4.33 -17.08
C GLU A 81 3.79 3.90 -15.62
N MET A 82 2.90 4.39 -14.76
CA MET A 82 2.83 3.98 -13.36
C MET A 82 2.68 2.47 -13.22
N ARG A 83 1.70 1.88 -13.93
CA ARG A 83 1.48 0.43 -13.96
C ARG A 83 2.72 -0.32 -14.45
N LYS A 84 3.41 0.18 -15.48
CA LYS A 84 4.62 -0.46 -16.01
C LYS A 84 5.73 -0.52 -14.97
N ILE A 85 6.10 0.64 -14.43
CA ILE A 85 7.19 0.74 -13.47
C ILE A 85 6.86 -0.10 -12.23
N TYR A 86 5.64 0.02 -11.71
CA TYR A 86 5.19 -0.75 -10.55
C TYR A 86 5.26 -2.26 -10.78
N HIS A 87 4.65 -2.74 -11.87
CA HIS A 87 4.61 -4.17 -12.18
C HIS A 87 6.00 -4.74 -12.42
N ASP A 88 6.77 -4.13 -13.32
CA ASP A 88 8.09 -4.61 -13.70
C ASP A 88 9.04 -4.63 -12.50
N THR A 89 8.94 -3.63 -11.60
CA THR A 89 9.78 -3.56 -10.40
C THR A 89 9.46 -4.69 -9.44
N PHE A 90 8.19 -4.84 -9.03
CA PHE A 90 7.84 -5.81 -8.00
C PHE A 90 7.84 -7.26 -8.50
N SER A 91 7.48 -7.49 -9.77
CA SER A 91 7.63 -8.78 -10.43
C SER A 91 9.11 -9.21 -10.44
N LEU A 92 10.00 -8.33 -10.90
CA LEU A 92 11.44 -8.60 -10.94
C LEU A 92 12.03 -8.84 -9.56
N LEU A 93 11.66 -8.03 -8.56
CA LEU A 93 12.16 -8.20 -7.19
C LEU A 93 11.68 -9.53 -6.57
N ALA A 94 10.41 -9.88 -6.75
CA ALA A 94 9.85 -11.13 -6.23
C ALA A 94 10.58 -12.34 -6.82
N GLN A 95 10.75 -12.35 -8.15
CA GLN A 95 11.48 -13.40 -8.85
C GLN A 95 12.97 -13.46 -8.47
N ARG A 96 13.64 -12.31 -8.41
CA ARG A 96 15.08 -12.21 -8.12
C ARG A 96 15.44 -12.76 -6.76
N TYR A 97 14.60 -12.50 -5.75
CA TYR A 97 14.84 -12.91 -4.37
C TYR A 97 14.08 -14.19 -3.99
N GLY A 98 13.22 -14.72 -4.87
CA GLY A 98 12.45 -15.94 -4.62
C GLY A 98 11.50 -15.80 -3.42
N VAL A 99 10.85 -14.64 -3.28
CA VAL A 99 9.97 -14.31 -2.14
C VAL A 99 8.59 -13.87 -2.61
N THR A 100 7.59 -14.01 -1.75
CA THR A 100 6.29 -13.36 -1.98
C THR A 100 6.41 -11.88 -1.65
N ILE A 101 5.86 -11.00 -2.50
CA ILE A 101 5.85 -9.54 -2.25
C ILE A 101 4.41 -9.02 -2.23
N VAL A 102 3.98 -8.44 -1.11
CA VAL A 102 2.83 -7.53 -1.05
C VAL A 102 3.35 -6.14 -1.42
N ALA A 103 3.10 -5.71 -2.65
CA ALA A 103 3.78 -4.58 -3.29
C ALA A 103 3.29 -3.19 -2.84
N GLY A 104 2.81 -3.07 -1.60
CA GLY A 104 2.18 -1.86 -1.11
C GLY A 104 0.99 -1.50 -1.99
N SER A 105 0.70 -0.21 -2.15
CA SER A 105 -0.42 0.19 -3.01
C SER A 105 -0.08 1.20 -4.11
N ILE A 106 -0.97 1.23 -5.10
CA ILE A 106 -0.93 2.11 -6.26
C ILE A 106 -2.35 2.49 -6.68
N VAL A 107 -2.53 3.74 -7.12
CA VAL A 107 -3.79 4.20 -7.74
C VAL A 107 -3.77 3.96 -9.24
N LEU A 108 -4.68 3.13 -9.76
CA LEU A 108 -4.78 2.76 -11.18
C LEU A 108 -6.23 2.73 -11.67
N PRO A 109 -6.48 2.98 -12.98
CA PRO A 109 -7.81 2.88 -13.56
C PRO A 109 -8.18 1.43 -13.86
N LYS A 110 -9.33 0.99 -13.34
CA LYS A 110 -9.92 -0.34 -13.49
C LYS A 110 -8.85 -1.44 -13.66
N PRO A 111 -8.00 -1.64 -12.62
CA PRO A 111 -6.89 -2.56 -12.68
C PRO A 111 -7.37 -4.01 -12.63
N SER A 112 -6.63 -4.92 -13.26
CA SER A 112 -6.87 -6.36 -13.24
C SER A 112 -5.57 -7.10 -13.44
N VAL A 113 -5.53 -8.39 -13.12
CA VAL A 113 -4.42 -9.26 -13.50
C VAL A 113 -4.90 -10.22 -14.59
N ARG A 114 -4.00 -10.58 -15.50
CA ARG A 114 -4.25 -11.63 -16.50
C ARG A 114 -2.95 -12.35 -16.81
N GLY A 115 -2.87 -13.63 -16.46
CA GLY A 115 -1.69 -14.46 -16.74
C GLY A 115 -0.46 -13.90 -16.03
N GLY A 116 -0.58 -13.61 -14.74
CA GLY A 116 0.52 -13.09 -13.93
C GLY A 116 0.89 -11.63 -14.18
N VAL A 117 0.23 -10.92 -15.09
CA VAL A 117 0.60 -9.54 -15.47
C VAL A 117 -0.47 -8.55 -15.05
N LEU A 118 -0.06 -7.48 -14.35
CA LEU A 118 -0.93 -6.35 -14.02
C LEU A 118 -1.30 -5.55 -15.28
N GLN A 119 -2.60 -5.44 -15.51
CA GLN A 119 -3.24 -4.72 -16.60
C GLN A 119 -4.08 -3.56 -16.06
N ILE A 120 -4.39 -2.60 -16.94
CA ILE A 120 -5.31 -1.50 -16.68
C ILE A 120 -6.27 -1.34 -17.84
N SER A 121 -7.46 -0.82 -17.55
CA SER A 121 -8.45 -0.48 -18.56
C SER A 121 -9.08 0.88 -18.27
N MET A 122 -9.86 1.41 -19.21
CA MET A 122 -10.55 2.68 -18.98
C MET A 122 -11.64 2.47 -17.92
N GLY A 123 -11.70 3.35 -16.92
CA GLY A 123 -12.69 3.31 -15.86
C GLY A 123 -12.30 4.19 -14.69
N ASP A 124 -12.93 3.95 -13.55
CA ASP A 124 -12.62 4.64 -12.31
C ASP A 124 -11.28 4.23 -11.73
N LEU A 125 -10.72 5.14 -10.92
CA LEU A 125 -9.45 4.92 -10.25
C LEU A 125 -9.69 4.17 -8.95
N HIS A 126 -8.88 3.17 -8.69
CA HIS A 126 -8.92 2.39 -7.46
C HIS A 126 -7.53 2.37 -6.82
N ASN A 127 -7.47 2.43 -5.50
CA ASN A 127 -6.27 2.17 -4.73
C ASN A 127 -6.16 0.65 -4.54
N VAL A 128 -5.12 0.03 -5.12
CA VAL A 128 -4.96 -1.42 -5.13
C VAL A 128 -3.59 -1.85 -4.66
N SER A 129 -3.52 -3.01 -4.02
CA SER A 129 -2.28 -3.72 -3.72
C SER A 129 -2.20 -4.99 -4.55
N VAL A 130 -1.05 -5.20 -5.19
CA VAL A 130 -0.78 -6.41 -5.96
C VAL A 130 0.16 -7.29 -5.15
N THR A 131 -0.20 -8.57 -5.01
CA THR A 131 0.69 -9.58 -4.42
C THR A 131 1.38 -10.34 -5.55
N TYR A 132 2.71 -10.45 -5.48
CA TYR A 132 3.54 -11.20 -6.42
C TYR A 132 4.06 -12.48 -5.78
N GLY A 133 4.00 -13.58 -6.50
CA GLY A 133 4.59 -14.86 -6.11
C GLY A 133 6.12 -14.88 -6.27
N PRO A 134 6.81 -15.89 -5.71
CA PRO A 134 8.25 -16.07 -5.84
C PRO A 134 8.76 -16.26 -7.28
N ASP A 135 7.87 -16.57 -8.23
CA ASP A 135 8.12 -16.67 -9.66
C ASP A 135 8.09 -15.30 -10.38
N GLY A 136 7.63 -14.25 -9.69
CA GLY A 136 7.42 -12.92 -10.24
C GLY A 136 6.02 -12.69 -10.81
N GLU A 137 5.13 -13.69 -10.77
CA GLU A 137 3.78 -13.54 -11.29
C GLU A 137 2.86 -12.82 -10.28
N ALA A 138 2.03 -11.90 -10.76
CA ALA A 138 0.99 -11.30 -9.97
C ALA A 138 -0.14 -12.31 -9.71
N HIS A 139 -0.62 -12.40 -8.48
CA HIS A 139 -1.83 -13.16 -8.19
C HIS A 139 -3.05 -12.56 -8.90
N GLU A 140 -3.94 -13.42 -9.41
CA GLU A 140 -5.08 -13.04 -10.26
C GLU A 140 -6.08 -12.08 -9.58
N ILE A 141 -6.23 -12.15 -8.25
CA ILE A 141 -7.15 -11.29 -7.49
C ILE A 141 -6.38 -10.16 -6.83
N LEU A 142 -6.77 -8.92 -7.08
CA LEU A 142 -6.18 -7.73 -6.46
C LEU A 142 -6.82 -7.43 -5.11
N ALA A 143 -6.04 -6.95 -4.15
CA ALA A 143 -6.59 -6.26 -2.98
C ALA A 143 -6.98 -4.85 -3.42
N VAL A 144 -8.26 -4.50 -3.27
CA VAL A 144 -8.80 -3.19 -3.63
C VAL A 144 -9.31 -2.53 -2.37
N LYS A 145 -8.88 -1.30 -2.10
CA LYS A 145 -9.28 -0.58 -0.90
C LYS A 145 -10.77 -0.29 -0.92
N SER A 146 -11.50 -0.77 0.08
CA SER A 146 -12.97 -0.67 0.16
C SER A 146 -13.42 0.50 1.02
N HIS A 147 -12.61 0.89 2.01
CA HIS A 147 -12.89 2.00 2.89
C HIS A 147 -11.96 3.18 2.61
N LEU A 148 -12.47 4.19 1.91
CA LEU A 148 -11.71 5.39 1.53
C LEU A 148 -11.65 6.41 2.67
N ILE A 149 -10.48 7.02 2.86
CA ILE A 149 -10.35 8.23 3.69
C ILE A 149 -10.86 9.46 2.93
N GLU A 150 -11.14 10.56 3.64
CA GLU A 150 -11.71 11.79 3.06
C GLU A 150 -10.87 12.31 1.88
N GLU A 151 -9.54 12.24 1.99
CA GLU A 151 -8.62 12.71 0.96
C GLU A 151 -8.67 11.87 -0.33
N GLU A 152 -9.13 10.62 -0.27
CA GLU A 152 -9.19 9.70 -1.42
C GLU A 152 -10.50 9.81 -2.21
N GLN A 153 -11.60 10.13 -1.52
CA GLN A 153 -12.95 10.17 -2.07
C GLN A 153 -13.10 11.06 -3.32
N PRO A 154 -12.40 12.22 -3.45
CA PRO A 154 -12.57 13.07 -4.63
C PRO A 154 -12.09 12.44 -5.94
N PHE A 155 -11.20 11.46 -5.90
CA PHE A 155 -10.56 10.96 -7.13
C PHE A 155 -10.49 9.42 -7.26
N THR A 156 -10.77 8.67 -6.20
CA THR A 156 -10.83 7.19 -6.25
C THR A 156 -12.25 6.67 -6.00
N THR A 157 -12.45 5.41 -6.33
CA THR A 157 -13.70 4.67 -6.12
C THR A 157 -13.39 3.47 -5.21
N PRO A 158 -14.22 3.22 -4.18
CA PRO A 158 -14.00 2.10 -3.26
C PRO A 158 -14.13 0.76 -4.00
N GLY A 159 -13.49 -0.26 -3.43
CA GLY A 159 -13.79 -1.66 -3.72
C GLY A 159 -15.25 -1.99 -3.41
N ILE A 160 -15.78 -3.01 -4.09
CA ILE A 160 -17.19 -3.41 -3.98
C ILE A 160 -17.42 -4.35 -2.77
N SER A 161 -16.36 -4.94 -2.24
CA SER A 161 -16.44 -6.00 -1.24
C SER A 161 -15.52 -5.72 -0.06
N ASP A 162 -16.03 -5.94 1.14
CA ASP A 162 -15.22 -5.98 2.36
C ASP A 162 -14.48 -7.32 2.50
N CYS A 163 -14.57 -8.22 1.50
CA CYS A 163 -13.83 -9.47 1.46
C CYS A 163 -12.40 -9.23 0.94
N PRO A 164 -11.38 -9.25 1.80
CA PRO A 164 -10.01 -9.24 1.32
C PRO A 164 -9.68 -10.51 0.52
N PRO A 165 -8.84 -10.41 -0.52
CA PRO A 165 -8.31 -11.58 -1.19
C PRO A 165 -7.40 -12.39 -0.25
N ILE A 166 -7.39 -13.71 -0.46
CA ILE A 166 -6.47 -14.62 0.21
C ILE A 166 -5.57 -15.27 -0.81
N TYR A 167 -4.27 -15.14 -0.57
CA TYR A 167 -3.21 -15.65 -1.41
C TYR A 167 -2.62 -16.91 -0.78
N GLN A 168 -2.50 -17.97 -1.58
CA GLN A 168 -1.70 -19.11 -1.18
C GLN A 168 -0.23 -18.76 -1.38
N THR A 169 0.55 -18.77 -0.30
CA THR A 169 1.99 -18.50 -0.33
C THR A 169 2.75 -19.71 0.22
N PRO A 170 4.08 -19.79 0.04
CA PRO A 170 4.89 -20.83 0.67
C PRO A 170 4.91 -20.77 2.21
N ALA A 171 4.57 -19.63 2.83
CA ALA A 171 4.39 -19.50 4.28
C ALA A 171 2.96 -19.83 4.76
N GLY A 172 2.02 -20.10 3.85
CA GLY A 172 0.61 -20.33 4.16
C GLY A 172 -0.33 -19.28 3.56
N LYS A 173 -1.58 -19.28 3.99
CA LYS A 173 -2.62 -18.38 3.48
C LYS A 173 -2.43 -16.96 4.02
N LEU A 174 -2.24 -16.00 3.12
CA LEU A 174 -2.05 -14.58 3.41
C LEU A 174 -3.27 -13.77 2.96
N ALA A 175 -3.86 -13.01 3.87
CA ALA A 175 -4.81 -11.96 3.56
C ALA A 175 -4.12 -10.61 3.41
N VAL A 176 -4.69 -9.71 2.60
CA VAL A 176 -4.21 -8.34 2.45
C VAL A 176 -5.37 -7.34 2.59
N LEU A 177 -5.21 -6.38 3.50
CA LEU A 177 -6.08 -5.21 3.66
C LEU A 177 -5.27 -3.94 3.38
N ILE A 178 -5.93 -2.83 3.03
CA ILE A 178 -5.22 -1.57 2.75
C ILE A 178 -5.63 -0.52 3.77
N CYS A 179 -4.70 -0.16 4.66
CA CYS A 179 -4.81 0.98 5.56
C CYS A 179 -6.14 1.06 6.33
N ALA A 180 -7.02 1.99 5.95
CA ALA A 180 -8.32 2.20 6.55
C ALA A 180 -9.19 0.93 6.58
N ASP A 181 -9.06 0.01 5.62
CA ASP A 181 -9.78 -1.27 5.65
C ASP A 181 -9.54 -2.04 6.95
N SER A 182 -8.34 -1.92 7.53
CA SER A 182 -7.99 -2.60 8.78
C SER A 182 -8.75 -2.09 10.00
N TRP A 183 -9.47 -0.98 9.91
CA TRP A 183 -10.32 -0.43 10.97
C TRP A 183 -11.74 -1.01 10.96
N HIS A 184 -12.11 -1.77 9.92
CA HIS A 184 -13.48 -2.25 9.73
C HIS A 184 -13.60 -3.74 10.07
N ALA A 185 -14.40 -4.04 11.11
CA ALA A 185 -14.62 -5.41 11.58
C ALA A 185 -15.17 -6.35 10.49
N ALA A 186 -15.95 -5.83 9.54
CA ALA A 186 -16.49 -6.58 8.41
C ALA A 186 -15.40 -7.25 7.56
N CYS A 187 -14.22 -6.63 7.46
CA CYS A 187 -13.07 -7.18 6.74
C CYS A 187 -12.47 -8.42 7.41
N TYR A 188 -12.63 -8.58 8.73
CA TYR A 188 -12.06 -9.69 9.49
C TYR A 188 -13.02 -10.87 9.64
N GLN A 189 -14.33 -10.59 9.74
CA GLN A 189 -15.37 -11.62 9.86
C GLN A 189 -15.33 -12.61 8.69
N GLN A 190 -14.92 -12.13 7.51
CA GLN A 190 -14.81 -12.93 6.30
C GLN A 190 -13.53 -13.77 6.22
N LEU A 191 -12.48 -13.40 6.98
CA LEU A 191 -11.18 -14.09 6.96
C LEU A 191 -11.20 -15.42 7.70
N ARG A 192 -11.96 -15.50 8.80
CA ARG A 192 -12.07 -16.69 9.65
C ARG A 192 -12.49 -17.96 8.90
N PRO A 193 -13.62 -17.98 8.14
CA PRO A 193 -14.02 -19.19 7.40
C PRO A 193 -13.06 -19.57 6.28
N LEU A 194 -12.27 -18.62 5.77
CA LEU A 194 -11.35 -18.87 4.66
C LEU A 194 -9.97 -19.40 5.11
N GLY A 195 -9.72 -19.41 6.43
CA GLY A 195 -8.54 -20.00 7.04
C GLY A 195 -7.26 -19.23 6.76
N ALA A 196 -7.33 -17.90 6.69
CA ALA A 196 -6.14 -17.05 6.60
C ALA A 196 -5.27 -17.24 7.86
N LEU A 197 -3.98 -17.52 7.66
CA LEU A 197 -3.01 -17.67 8.75
C LEU A 197 -2.30 -16.34 9.04
N MET A 198 -2.16 -15.51 8.01
CA MET A 198 -1.39 -14.27 8.03
C MET A 198 -2.19 -13.11 7.46
N LEU A 199 -1.92 -11.89 7.94
CA LEU A 199 -2.49 -10.64 7.43
C LEU A 199 -1.40 -9.60 7.20
N ALA A 200 -1.37 -9.01 6.01
CA ALA A 200 -0.55 -7.84 5.70
C ALA A 200 -1.42 -6.60 5.50
N VAL A 201 -1.00 -5.49 6.07
CA VAL A 201 -1.68 -4.20 5.97
C VAL A 201 -0.69 -3.12 5.53
N PRO A 202 -0.55 -2.84 4.24
CA PRO A 202 0.10 -1.62 3.77
C PRO A 202 -0.69 -0.40 4.22
N SER A 203 -0.02 0.56 4.86
CA SER A 203 -0.64 1.79 5.38
C SER A 203 0.14 3.05 5.05
N PHE A 204 -0.58 4.17 5.02
CA PHE A 204 -0.02 5.52 4.97
C PHE A 204 -0.80 6.40 5.94
N LEU A 205 -0.09 6.96 6.92
CA LEU A 205 -0.65 7.93 7.85
C LEU A 205 -0.15 9.31 7.45
N SER A 206 -1.04 10.12 6.89
CA SER A 206 -0.74 11.50 6.52
C SER A 206 -0.59 12.35 7.79
N ARG A 207 0.27 13.39 7.71
CA ARG A 207 0.67 14.33 8.79
C ARG A 207 1.80 13.76 9.65
N GLY A 208 2.99 14.34 9.52
CA GLY A 208 4.15 13.99 10.35
C GLY A 208 3.99 14.43 11.80
N GLY A 209 4.46 13.60 12.73
CA GLY A 209 4.50 13.89 14.16
C GLY A 209 3.17 13.71 14.89
N VAL A 210 2.18 13.04 14.28
CA VAL A 210 0.87 12.74 14.87
C VAL A 210 0.82 11.43 15.65
N TRP A 211 1.75 10.50 15.45
CA TRP A 211 1.69 9.15 16.03
C TRP A 211 1.51 9.12 17.55
N ASN A 212 2.21 10.02 18.26
CA ASN A 212 2.13 10.15 19.72
C ASN A 212 1.29 11.36 20.16
N LYS A 213 0.47 11.93 19.27
CA LYS A 213 -0.44 13.05 19.58
C LYS A 213 -1.85 12.52 19.89
N PRO A 214 -2.68 13.31 20.59
CA PRO A 214 -4.07 12.96 20.83
C PRO A 214 -4.79 12.61 19.52
N TRP A 215 -5.53 11.51 19.53
CA TRP A 215 -6.29 11.05 18.39
C TRP A 215 -7.46 12.00 18.10
N HIS A 216 -7.66 12.32 16.83
CA HIS A 216 -8.64 13.33 16.44
C HIS A 216 -10.08 12.97 16.81
N SER A 217 -10.45 11.68 16.84
CA SER A 217 -11.80 11.23 17.17
C SER A 217 -12.05 11.05 18.68
N SER A 218 -10.99 10.85 19.47
CA SER A 218 -11.06 10.80 20.94
C SER A 218 -9.72 11.23 21.52
N PRO A 219 -9.60 12.48 22.03
CA PRO A 219 -8.34 13.03 22.50
C PRO A 219 -7.82 12.39 23.80
N GLU A 220 -8.57 11.44 24.38
CA GLU A 220 -8.16 10.68 25.57
C GLU A 220 -7.09 9.62 25.27
N ILE A 221 -6.95 9.22 24.00
CA ILE A 221 -5.92 8.29 23.53
C ILE A 221 -5.08 8.94 22.45
N THR A 222 -3.88 8.43 22.23
CA THR A 222 -3.00 8.81 21.13
C THR A 222 -3.41 8.18 19.80
N GLU A 223 -2.97 8.74 18.68
CA GLU A 223 -3.12 8.13 17.35
C GLU A 223 -2.56 6.69 17.33
N LYS A 224 -1.39 6.46 17.93
CA LYS A 224 -0.79 5.13 18.13
C LYS A 224 -1.75 4.18 18.84
N GLU A 225 -2.29 4.58 19.99
CA GLU A 225 -3.22 3.74 20.76
C GLU A 225 -4.50 3.46 19.96
N ALA A 226 -4.98 4.41 19.17
CA ALA A 226 -6.12 4.20 18.28
C ALA A 226 -5.83 3.13 17.22
N TRP A 227 -4.67 3.20 16.55
CA TRP A 227 -4.23 2.16 15.59
C TRP A 227 -4.08 0.79 16.25
N LEU A 228 -3.50 0.72 17.46
CA LEU A 228 -3.33 -0.54 18.18
C LEU A 228 -4.66 -1.15 18.63
N LYS A 229 -5.64 -0.32 19.00
CA LYS A 229 -6.92 -0.75 19.56
C LYS A 229 -7.97 -1.05 18.49
N HIS A 230 -8.06 -0.25 17.44
CA HIS A 230 -9.19 -0.26 16.52
C HIS A 230 -8.86 -0.84 15.14
N ALA A 231 -7.59 -0.85 14.75
CA ALA A 231 -7.14 -1.38 13.47
C ALA A 231 -6.65 -2.84 13.60
N MET A 232 -5.71 -3.26 12.75
CA MET A 232 -5.18 -4.64 12.67
C MET A 232 -4.96 -5.33 14.03
N ALA A 233 -4.15 -4.76 14.92
CA ALA A 233 -3.77 -5.44 16.16
C ALA A 233 -4.96 -5.74 17.08
N GLY A 234 -5.92 -4.81 17.19
CA GLY A 234 -7.11 -4.98 18.00
C GLY A 234 -8.13 -5.93 17.38
N GLN A 235 -8.24 -5.94 16.06
CA GLN A 235 -9.21 -6.72 15.30
C GLN A 235 -8.77 -8.18 15.08
N LEU A 236 -7.49 -8.49 15.19
CA LEU A 236 -6.97 -9.85 14.99
C LEU A 236 -7.43 -10.84 16.07
N LYS A 237 -7.88 -10.35 17.23
CA LYS A 237 -8.43 -11.18 18.30
C LYS A 237 -9.59 -12.02 17.76
N ASP A 238 -9.58 -13.33 18.03
CA ASP A 238 -10.61 -14.30 17.64
C ASP A 238 -10.81 -14.52 16.11
N THR A 239 -9.89 -14.04 15.28
CA THR A 239 -9.93 -14.26 13.81
C THR A 239 -9.30 -15.58 13.37
N GLY A 240 -8.46 -16.18 14.21
CA GLY A 240 -7.64 -17.36 13.88
C GLY A 240 -6.36 -17.04 13.09
N ILE A 241 -6.15 -15.78 12.71
CA ILE A 241 -4.91 -15.29 12.11
C ILE A 241 -3.85 -15.24 13.21
N ARG A 242 -2.70 -15.87 12.93
CA ARG A 242 -1.58 -15.96 13.88
C ARG A 242 -0.52 -14.90 13.66
N PHE A 243 -0.40 -14.36 12.45
CA PHE A 243 0.63 -13.38 12.14
C PHE A 243 0.04 -12.17 11.43
N GLY A 244 0.33 -10.98 11.93
CA GLY A 244 -0.11 -9.72 11.35
C GLY A 244 1.07 -8.78 11.17
N ILE A 245 1.13 -8.05 10.06
CA ILE A 245 2.09 -6.95 9.91
C ILE A 245 1.41 -5.75 9.24
N ASN A 246 1.51 -4.59 9.88
CA ASN A 246 1.04 -3.31 9.36
C ASN A 246 2.24 -2.40 9.14
N VAL A 247 2.47 -1.99 7.89
CA VAL A 247 3.69 -1.28 7.45
C VAL A 247 3.30 0.11 6.95
N PHE A 248 3.90 1.14 7.54
CA PHE A 248 3.59 2.53 7.23
C PHE A 248 4.65 3.15 6.32
N LEU A 249 4.22 3.87 5.27
CA LEU A 249 5.14 4.63 4.44
C LEU A 249 5.67 5.82 5.25
N ARG A 250 6.99 5.94 5.35
CA ARG A 250 7.70 7.03 6.03
C ARG A 250 8.37 7.95 5.02
N GLY A 251 8.31 9.26 5.26
CA GLY A 251 9.06 10.24 4.48
C GLY A 251 8.39 11.60 4.42
N ARG A 252 9.07 12.52 3.73
CA ARG A 252 8.60 13.86 3.41
C ARG A 252 8.78 14.10 1.92
N VAL A 253 7.69 14.43 1.22
CA VAL A 253 7.74 14.81 -0.19
C VAL A 253 6.69 15.86 -0.51
N TRP A 254 7.08 16.94 -1.20
CA TRP A 254 6.17 18.00 -1.65
C TRP A 254 5.31 18.66 -0.57
N GLY A 255 5.85 18.78 0.64
CA GLY A 255 5.15 19.33 1.80
C GLY A 255 4.17 18.36 2.46
N ILE A 256 4.15 17.10 2.02
CA ILE A 256 3.41 16.02 2.64
C ILE A 256 4.38 15.23 3.50
N ASP A 257 4.08 15.20 4.79
CA ASP A 257 4.77 14.37 5.78
C ASP A 257 3.91 13.17 6.12
N SER A 258 4.57 12.05 6.38
CA SER A 258 3.92 10.86 6.92
C SER A 258 4.46 10.46 8.27
N ASP A 259 3.63 9.72 9.00
CA ASP A 259 3.95 9.16 10.30
C ASP A 259 3.59 7.66 10.36
N GLY A 260 3.58 7.07 11.55
CA GLY A 260 3.27 5.67 11.78
C GLY A 260 4.51 4.83 12.07
N GLN A 261 4.29 3.68 12.71
CA GLN A 261 5.34 2.72 13.04
C GLN A 261 4.88 1.32 12.65
N THR A 262 5.81 0.47 12.24
CA THR A 262 5.48 -0.92 11.92
C THR A 262 4.90 -1.60 13.14
N ILE A 263 3.71 -2.17 12.99
CA ILE A 263 3.05 -2.97 14.01
C ILE A 263 3.06 -4.41 13.54
N ALA A 264 3.59 -5.30 14.35
CA ALA A 264 3.57 -6.74 14.11
C ALA A 264 2.79 -7.45 15.22
N VAL A 265 2.06 -8.48 14.85
CA VAL A 265 1.38 -9.39 15.76
C VAL A 265 1.90 -10.79 15.47
N ARG A 266 2.31 -11.52 16.50
CA ARG A 266 2.65 -12.93 16.42
C ARG A 266 1.94 -13.66 17.54
N ASP A 267 1.01 -14.51 17.16
CA ASP A 267 0.03 -15.11 18.06
C ASP A 267 -0.66 -14.02 18.89
N ASN A 268 -0.33 -13.93 20.18
CA ASN A 268 -0.87 -12.92 21.09
C ASN A 268 0.14 -11.81 21.41
N ASP A 269 1.38 -11.90 20.88
CA ASP A 269 2.42 -10.91 21.11
C ASP A 269 2.24 -9.73 20.15
N LEU A 270 2.07 -8.54 20.71
CA LEU A 270 2.05 -7.28 19.97
C LEU A 270 3.44 -6.63 20.03
N ILE A 271 4.00 -6.33 18.86
CA ILE A 271 5.29 -5.68 18.69
C ILE A 271 5.07 -4.38 17.93
N VAL A 272 5.52 -3.26 18.50
CA VAL A 272 5.57 -1.97 17.80
C VAL A 272 7.03 -1.62 17.62
N VAL A 273 7.45 -1.47 16.36
CA VAL A 273 8.84 -1.20 16.04
C VAL A 273 9.07 0.29 16.07
N ASP A 274 9.79 0.74 17.10
CA ASP A 274 10.12 2.15 17.28
C ASP A 274 11.27 2.51 16.36
N ASN A 275 10.98 3.30 15.31
CA ASN A 275 11.98 3.67 14.32
C ASN A 275 11.99 5.17 14.08
N GLU A 276 13.10 5.80 14.42
CA GLU A 276 13.40 7.19 14.04
C GLU A 276 13.94 7.29 12.59
N ILE A 277 14.34 6.16 11.97
CA ILE A 277 14.96 6.07 10.64
C ILE A 277 14.30 5.01 9.75
N ASP A 278 14.68 5.00 8.46
CA ASP A 278 14.17 4.02 7.49
C ASP A 278 14.50 2.56 7.87
N ASN A 279 13.41 1.79 7.84
CA ASN A 279 13.18 0.47 8.38
C ASN A 279 13.32 -0.78 7.49
N ILE A 280 13.98 -1.86 7.94
CA ILE A 280 13.51 -3.23 7.64
C ILE A 280 13.12 -3.90 8.96
N THR A 281 11.88 -4.35 9.05
CA THR A 281 11.38 -5.18 10.16
C THR A 281 11.21 -6.62 9.66
N ASN A 282 11.86 -7.58 10.31
CA ASN A 282 11.68 -9.00 10.04
C ASN A 282 10.90 -9.66 11.18
N LEU A 283 9.76 -10.29 10.86
CA LEU A 283 8.98 -11.11 11.78
C LEU A 283 9.19 -12.59 11.43
N TRP A 284 9.82 -13.33 12.34
CA TRP A 284 10.01 -14.77 12.16
C TRP A 284 8.71 -15.52 12.46
N LEU A 285 8.22 -16.24 11.45
CA LEU A 285 7.06 -17.13 11.48
C LEU A 285 7.41 -18.50 12.09
#